data_AF-A0AAN5I774-F1
#
_entry.id   AF-A0AAN5I774-F1
#
_cell.length_a   1.000
_cell.length_b   1.000
_cell.length_c   1.000
_cell.angle_alpha   90.00
_cell.angle_beta   90.00
_cell.angle_gamma   90.00
#
_symmetry.space_group_name_H-M   'P 1'
#
loop_
_entity.id
_entity.type
_entity.pdbx_description
1 polymer ?
#
loop_
_entity_poly.entity_id
_entity_poly.type
_entity_poly.pdbx_seq_one_letter_code
_entity_poly.pdbx_strand_id
1 'polypeptide(L)'
;MKNCSKLIMDNSLIEPEKGFINILTFAIEIRFWITKMKGIRIPKLTDFTDPNGPRHDVALIIDGEKIYVSKQILAFNSPVFSAMFFGDFAEKKQKEIELKD
;
A
#
# COMPACT_ATOMS: atom_id res chain seq x y z
N MET A 1 9.32 21.70 17.00
CA MET A 1 8.94 22.56 15.85
C MET A 1 10.16 23.40 15.52
N LYS A 2 10.90 23.10 14.45
CA LYS A 2 12.03 23.97 14.06
C LYS A 2 11.42 25.22 13.41
N ASN A 3 11.57 26.34 14.10
CA ASN A 3 11.19 27.68 13.66
C ASN A 3 11.75 27.92 12.25
N CYS A 4 10.88 28.10 11.26
CA CYS A 4 11.26 28.70 9.98
C CYS A 4 11.18 30.22 10.15
N SER A 5 12.09 30.80 10.94
CA SER A 5 12.13 32.24 11.22
C SER A 5 13.24 32.95 10.45
N LYS A 6 13.63 32.43 9.28
CA LYS A 6 14.50 33.16 8.35
C LYS A 6 14.15 32.82 6.91
N LEU A 7 13.12 33.50 6.40
CA LEU A 7 13.09 33.82 4.99
C LEU A 7 14.31 34.71 4.75
N ILE A 8 15.29 34.21 4.00
CA ILE A 8 16.45 35.02 3.62
C ILE A 8 15.95 35.98 2.55
N MET A 9 15.48 37.15 2.98
CA MET A 9 15.37 38.33 2.13
C MET A 9 16.74 38.99 2.12
N ASP A 10 17.61 38.51 1.25
CA ASP A 10 18.91 39.13 0.99
C ASP A 10 18.76 40.14 -0.16
N ASN A 11 19.43 41.29 -0.04
CA ASN A 11 19.42 42.34 -1.06
C ASN A 11 20.05 41.87 -2.39
N SER A 12 20.79 40.76 -2.37
CA SER A 12 21.34 40.08 -3.55
C SER A 12 20.27 39.51 -4.50
N LEU A 13 19.01 39.34 -4.04
CA LEU A 13 17.87 38.96 -4.88
C LEU A 13 17.34 40.10 -5.74
N ILE A 14 17.77 41.35 -5.46
CA ILE A 14 17.30 42.58 -6.13
C ILE A 14 18.18 42.97 -7.32
N GLU A 15 19.31 42.29 -7.51
CA GLU A 15 20.24 42.59 -8.61
C GLU A 15 19.70 42.07 -9.96
N PRO A 16 19.37 42.97 -10.92
CA PRO A 16 18.79 42.58 -12.20
C PRO A 16 19.76 41.75 -13.06
N GLU A 17 21.07 41.88 -12.82
CA GLU A 17 22.12 41.16 -13.55
C GLU A 17 22.19 39.66 -13.21
N LYS A 18 21.62 39.24 -12.07
CA LYS A 18 21.59 37.82 -11.66
C LYS A 18 20.36 37.06 -12.17
N GLY A 19 19.44 37.72 -12.87
CA GLY A 19 18.30 37.08 -13.56
C GLY A 19 17.14 36.62 -12.67
N PHE A 20 17.16 36.96 -11.37
CA PHE A 20 16.12 36.56 -10.41
C PHE A 20 14.88 37.48 -10.39
N ILE A 21 14.91 38.59 -11.13
CA ILE A 21 13.79 39.54 -11.27
C ILE A 21 13.58 39.86 -12.74
N ASN A 22 12.39 39.52 -13.25
CA ASN A 22 11.84 40.11 -14.46
C ASN A 22 10.58 40.88 -14.09
N ILE A 23 10.75 42.18 -13.78
CA ILE A 23 9.81 43.30 -13.67
C ILE A 23 8.52 43.12 -12.82
N LEU A 24 7.95 41.92 -12.66
CA LEU A 24 6.77 41.69 -11.82
C LEU A 24 6.69 40.29 -11.18
N THR A 25 7.60 39.37 -11.49
CA THR A 25 7.55 38.00 -10.96
C THR A 25 8.86 37.59 -10.29
N PHE A 26 8.76 37.20 -9.02
CA PHE A 26 9.84 36.61 -8.24
C PHE A 26 9.64 35.09 -8.22
N ALA A 27 10.67 34.33 -8.60
CA ALA A 27 10.67 32.88 -8.50
C ALA A 27 11.27 32.44 -7.16
N ILE A 28 10.49 31.74 -6.35
CA ILE A 28 10.94 31.18 -5.07
C ILE A 28 11.00 29.66 -5.21
N GLU A 29 12.19 29.08 -5.10
CA GLU A 29 12.36 27.64 -5.00
C GLU A 29 12.49 27.24 -3.53
N ILE A 30 11.61 26.35 -3.06
CA ILE A 30 11.68 25.79 -1.70
C ILE A 30 12.04 24.32 -1.80
N ARG A 31 13.16 23.93 -1.16
CA ARG A 31 13.51 22.53 -0.93
C ARG A 31 13.24 22.17 0.51
N PHE A 32 12.37 21.19 0.73
CA PHE A 32 12.17 20.59 2.04
C PHE A 32 12.35 19.08 1.96
N TRP A 33 12.85 18.51 3.05
CA TRP A 33 13.04 17.08 3.24
C TRP A 33 12.17 16.65 4.41
N ILE A 34 11.37 15.62 4.21
CA ILE A 34 10.53 15.08 5.27
C ILE A 34 11.43 14.36 6.27
N THR A 35 11.59 14.93 7.46
CA THR A 35 12.50 14.41 8.50
C THR A 35 11.92 13.27 9.31
N LYS A 36 10.59 13.26 9.48
CA LYS A 36 9.90 12.26 10.28
C LYS A 36 8.42 12.24 9.93
N MET A 37 7.92 11.08 9.53
CA MET A 37 6.49 10.83 9.41
C MET A 37 6.03 9.98 10.59
N LYS A 38 4.96 10.40 11.27
CA LYS A 38 4.25 9.60 12.27
C LYS A 38 2.91 9.21 11.68
N GLY A 39 2.47 7.97 11.88
CA GLY A 39 1.14 7.51 11.46
C GLY A 39 1.10 6.77 10.12
N ILE A 40 2.24 6.59 9.44
CA ILE A 40 2.30 5.63 8.32
C ILE A 40 2.25 4.23 8.92
N ARG A 41 1.07 3.60 8.81
CA ARG A 41 0.91 2.17 9.04
C ARG A 41 1.38 1.48 7.76
N ILE A 42 2.57 0.90 7.79
CA ILE A 42 2.95 -0.07 6.76
C ILE A 42 2.07 -1.30 7.04
N PRO A 43 1.13 -1.64 6.15
CA PRO A 43 0.33 -2.84 6.36
C PRO A 43 1.28 -4.04 6.39
N LYS A 44 1.08 -4.93 7.35
CA LYS A 44 1.79 -6.20 7.36
C LYS A 44 1.29 -7.00 6.15
N LEU A 45 2.10 -7.04 5.10
CA LEU A 45 1.83 -7.89 3.94
C LEU A 45 1.84 -9.34 4.43
N THR A 46 0.80 -10.07 4.06
CA THR A 46 0.71 -11.51 4.32
C THR A 46 1.32 -12.19 3.11
N ASP A 47 2.27 -13.10 3.36
CA ASP A 47 2.80 -13.95 2.31
C ASP A 47 1.83 -15.12 2.11
N PHE A 48 1.18 -15.17 0.96
CA PHE A 48 0.23 -16.23 0.63
C PHE A 48 0.90 -17.45 -0.02
N THR A 49 2.23 -17.43 -0.18
CA THR A 49 3.01 -18.57 -0.69
C THR A 49 3.52 -19.48 0.42
N ASP A 50 3.54 -19.01 1.68
CA ASP A 50 3.94 -19.81 2.84
C ASP A 50 2.81 -20.72 3.34
N PRO A 51 2.94 -22.05 3.27
CA PRO A 51 1.95 -22.99 3.81
C PRO A 51 1.75 -22.89 5.33
N ASN A 52 2.75 -22.37 6.06
CA ASN A 52 2.75 -22.32 7.53
C ASN A 52 2.25 -20.98 8.07
N GLY A 53 1.70 -20.11 7.22
CA GLY A 53 1.14 -18.85 7.66
C GLY A 53 0.02 -19.06 8.70
N PRO A 54 -0.05 -18.20 9.74
CA PRO A 54 -0.75 -18.48 10.99
C PRO A 54 -2.29 -18.58 10.89
N ARG A 55 -2.87 -18.34 9.71
CA ARG A 55 -4.32 -18.31 9.47
C ARG A 55 -4.74 -19.03 8.20
N HIS A 56 -3.84 -19.79 7.57
CA HIS A 56 -4.17 -20.52 6.37
C HIS A 56 -4.83 -21.85 6.73
N ASP A 57 -6.01 -22.11 6.16
CA ASP A 57 -6.82 -23.31 6.40
C ASP A 57 -7.20 -24.03 5.08
N VAL A 58 -6.90 -23.41 3.93
CA VAL A 58 -7.11 -23.96 2.59
C VAL A 58 -6.07 -23.42 1.61
N ALA A 59 -5.72 -24.23 0.62
CA ALA A 59 -4.95 -23.81 -0.54
C ALA A 59 -5.85 -23.71 -1.77
N LEU A 60 -5.82 -22.58 -2.45
CA LEU A 60 -6.43 -22.41 -3.77
C LEU A 60 -5.35 -22.67 -4.83
N ILE A 61 -5.67 -23.50 -5.82
CA ILE A 61 -4.81 -23.76 -6.97
C ILE A 61 -5.36 -22.95 -8.14
N ILE A 62 -4.58 -21.99 -8.64
CA ILE A 62 -4.91 -21.13 -9.78
C ILE A 62 -3.75 -21.24 -10.76
N ASP A 63 -4.03 -21.65 -12.00
CA ASP A 63 -3.00 -21.86 -13.03
C ASP A 63 -1.82 -22.76 -12.58
N GLY A 64 -2.09 -23.71 -11.68
CA GLY A 64 -1.09 -24.60 -11.12
C GLY A 64 -0.29 -24.02 -9.94
N GLU A 65 -0.51 -22.75 -9.57
CA GLU A 65 0.11 -22.11 -8.41
C GLU A 65 -0.77 -22.24 -7.16
N LYS A 66 -0.14 -22.50 -6.01
CA LYS A 66 -0.81 -22.64 -4.71
C LYS A 66 -0.81 -21.34 -3.94
N ILE A 67 -2.00 -20.90 -3.55
CA ILE A 67 -2.22 -19.73 -2.69
C ILE A 67 -2.88 -20.18 -1.39
N TYR A 68 -2.19 -19.99 -0.28
CA TYR A 68 -2.67 -20.36 1.05
C TYR A 68 -3.52 -19.23 1.64
N VAL A 69 -4.76 -19.53 2.01
CA VAL A 69 -5.76 -18.51 2.41
C VAL A 69 -6.62 -19.01 3.58
N SER A 70 -7.45 -18.12 4.12
CA SER A 70 -8.42 -18.43 5.18
C SER A 70 -9.85 -18.50 4.62
N LYS A 71 -10.53 -19.64 4.79
CA LYS A 71 -11.93 -19.87 4.40
C LYS A 71 -12.85 -18.84 5.04
N GLN A 72 -12.66 -18.56 6.33
CA GLN A 72 -13.50 -17.60 7.07
C GLN A 72 -13.39 -16.19 6.51
N ILE A 73 -12.17 -15.72 6.22
CA ILE A 73 -11.94 -14.37 5.70
C ILE A 73 -12.53 -14.24 4.29
N LEU A 74 -12.30 -15.23 3.43
CA LEU A 74 -12.81 -15.19 2.05
C LEU A 74 -14.34 -15.29 1.99
N ALA A 75 -14.94 -16.17 2.80
CA ALA A 75 -16.39 -16.30 2.88
C ALA A 75 -17.06 -15.04 3.43
N PHE A 76 -16.42 -14.37 4.40
CA PHE A 76 -16.93 -13.11 4.92
C PHE A 76 -16.97 -12.01 3.85
N ASN A 77 -15.97 -11.99 2.95
CA ASN A 77 -15.86 -10.97 1.91
C ASN A 77 -16.52 -11.36 0.57
N SER A 78 -16.94 -12.61 0.40
CA SER A 78 -17.53 -13.08 -0.87
C SER A 78 -18.60 -14.16 -0.63
N PRO A 79 -19.84 -13.94 -1.10
CA PRO A 79 -20.89 -14.94 -1.00
C PRO A 79 -20.60 -16.20 -1.82
N VAL A 80 -19.81 -16.09 -2.90
CA VAL A 80 -19.36 -17.25 -3.69
C VAL A 80 -18.46 -18.16 -2.86
N PHE A 81 -17.46 -17.59 -2.18
CA PHE A 81 -16.58 -18.36 -1.30
C PHE A 81 -17.32 -18.88 -0.05
N SER A 82 -18.32 -18.14 0.43
CA SER A 82 -19.19 -18.63 1.50
C SER A 82 -19.95 -19.90 1.09
N ALA A 83 -20.56 -19.88 -0.10
CA ALA A 83 -21.23 -21.05 -0.65
C ALA A 83 -20.24 -22.21 -0.89
N MET A 84 -19.09 -21.94 -1.50
CA MET A 84 -18.06 -22.96 -1.80
C MET A 84 -17.51 -23.65 -0.54
N PHE A 85 -17.23 -22.90 0.52
CA PHE A 85 -16.60 -23.45 1.73
C PHE A 85 -17.59 -23.99 2.76
N PHE A 86 -18.80 -23.44 2.82
CA PHE A 86 -19.77 -23.76 3.88
C PHE A 86 -21.07 -24.39 3.38
N GLY A 87 -21.39 -24.26 2.09
CA GLY A 87 -22.52 -24.92 1.44
C GLY A 87 -22.32 -26.43 1.24
N ASP A 88 -23.20 -27.06 0.48
CA ASP A 88 -23.22 -28.52 0.26
C ASP A 88 -22.45 -28.94 -1.00
N PHE A 89 -21.27 -28.33 -1.19
CA PHE A 89 -20.37 -28.63 -2.30
C PHE A 89 -19.22 -29.56 -1.86
N ALA A 90 -18.54 -30.19 -2.82
CA ALA A 90 -17.45 -31.13 -2.54
C ALA A 90 -16.23 -30.41 -1.93
N GLU A 91 -16.02 -29.16 -2.34
CA GLU A 91 -14.95 -28.23 -1.99
C GLU A 91 -14.91 -27.95 -0.47
N LYS A 92 -16.06 -28.02 0.22
CA LYS A 92 -16.15 -27.82 1.68
C LYS A 92 -15.18 -28.70 2.47
N LYS A 93 -15.03 -29.97 2.07
CA LYS A 93 -14.16 -30.95 2.74
C LYS A 93 -12.73 -30.97 2.19
N GLN A 94 -12.47 -30.23 1.12
CA GLN A 94 -11.15 -30.19 0.50
C GLN A 94 -10.23 -29.22 1.24
N LYS A 95 -8.94 -29.61 1.27
CA LYS A 95 -7.83 -28.78 1.74
C LYS A 95 -7.15 -28.01 0.61
N GLU A 96 -7.28 -28.53 -0.61
CA GLU A 96 -6.78 -27.90 -1.83
C GLU A 96 -7.94 -27.84 -2.82
N ILE A 97 -8.21 -26.66 -3.38
CA ILE A 97 -9.33 -26.43 -4.30
C ILE A 97 -8.78 -25.80 -5.57
N GLU A 98 -8.99 -26.44 -6.71
CA GLU A 98 -8.61 -25.91 -8.01
C GLU A 98 -9.69 -24.96 -8.51
N LEU A 99 -9.31 -23.71 -8.79
CA LEU A 99 -10.18 -22.72 -9.40
C LEU A 99 -9.85 -22.64 -10.89
N LYS A 100 -10.86 -22.91 -11.72
CA LYS A 100 -10.80 -22.76 -13.17
C LYS A 100 -11.69 -21.59 -13.56
N ASP A 101 -11.32 -20.88 -14.62
CA ASP A 101 -12.16 -19.85 -15.25
C ASP A 101 -13.51 -20.42 -15.72
#